data_AF-A0A0H5QS05-F1
#
_entry.id   AF-A0A0H5QS05-F1
#
_cell.length_a   1.000
_cell.length_b   1.000
_cell.length_c   1.000
_cell.angle_alpha   90.00
_cell.angle_beta   90.00
_cell.angle_gamma   90.00
#
_symmetry.space_group_name_H-M   'P 1'
#
loop_
_entity.id
_entity.type
_entity.pdbx_description
1 polymer ?
#
loop_
_entity_poly.entity_id
_entity_poly.type
_entity_poly.pdbx_seq_one_letter_code
_entity_poly.pdbx_strand_id
1 'polypeptide(L)'
;KAKEKEGDYIGAEHAYEVAEDINSVVRINLEHLEPAKAFAIVRKTKSAEGASLIAEFCRGNRDYDMAIEFLMLAQRSVEAFQIAENHDRMDEFVRILGENGTPEQYERIAVYYENRKEMVKAGQCRLYVGEMQRAIRLFLMGGEEGIPLAIDVVRKAKGTTIRDELSSIVHRFLSGQTDGQVKDDKHTFNLYIAMEDYIRAGDIAIIISTDEQRLGRYKVAHDILVSAQCELRFHQLPVPEELYRNLVLLHSYVLVKFLVQSNDHQGAARMLIRVARNISKFGDHVVPILTSTVIECVRAGLKRSAYEYAAMLMRPEYRQLLAAKVKRKIEDIVRRRVQDEDEEITSPCPYCCNQIPETLLDCIFCKNSIPFCSVTGKHMTLSDWSECPSCRFPSLYPALIIYVQSQGTCPMCDITLTVPQLSIVRDPLQQPKSSSKEPEPGSVRKDPIIKGALEDFVPEPARKFSYREAI
;
A
#
# COMPACT_ATOMS: atom_id res chain seq x y z
N LYS A 1 23.04 60.13 15.69
CA LYS A 1 22.76 60.64 17.06
C LYS A 1 22.22 62.08 17.11
N ALA A 2 22.85 63.08 16.48
CA ALA A 2 22.31 64.46 16.50
C ALA A 2 20.91 64.55 15.85
N LYS A 3 20.75 64.02 14.63
CA LYS A 3 19.46 63.93 13.92
C LYS A 3 18.38 63.15 14.68
N GLU A 4 18.78 62.12 15.41
CA GLU A 4 17.88 61.32 16.24
C GLU A 4 17.34 62.11 17.44
N LYS A 5 18.17 62.96 18.06
CA LYS A 5 17.73 63.88 19.13
C LYS A 5 16.81 64.99 18.62
N GLU A 6 16.89 65.30 17.33
CA GLU A 6 16.04 66.30 16.65
C GLU A 6 14.71 65.71 16.15
N GLY A 7 14.50 64.39 16.29
CA GLY A 7 13.30 63.69 15.82
C GLY A 7 13.30 63.36 14.32
N ASP A 8 14.39 63.63 13.60
CA ASP A 8 14.57 63.23 12.19
C ASP A 8 15.08 61.78 12.12
N TYR A 9 14.16 60.83 12.34
CA TYR A 9 14.47 59.40 12.39
C TYR A 9 14.87 58.83 11.01
N ILE A 10 14.30 59.34 9.91
CA ILE A 10 14.64 58.90 8.55
C ILE A 10 16.05 59.38 8.17
N GLY A 11 16.36 60.65 8.45
CA GLY A 11 17.69 61.19 8.21
C GLY A 11 18.75 60.59 9.15
N ALA A 12 18.36 60.14 10.34
CA ALA A 12 19.21 59.38 11.24
C ALA A 12 19.47 57.96 10.72
N GLU A 13 18.44 57.24 10.25
CA GLU A 13 18.57 55.92 9.65
C GLU A 13 19.56 55.92 8.48
N HIS A 14 19.40 56.85 7.52
CA HIS A 14 20.31 56.95 6.38
C HIS A 14 21.76 57.22 6.81
N ALA A 15 21.97 58.03 7.86
CA ALA A 15 23.30 58.28 8.39
C ALA A 15 23.91 57.05 9.06
N TYR A 16 23.11 56.20 9.73
CA TYR A 16 23.59 54.94 10.30
C TYR A 16 23.83 53.87 9.22
N GLU A 17 23.02 53.82 8.15
CA GLU A 17 23.25 52.95 6.99
C GLU A 17 24.59 53.29 6.30
N VAL A 18 24.87 54.58 6.07
CA VAL A 18 26.15 55.04 5.49
C VAL A 18 27.34 54.74 6.41
N ALA A 19 27.13 54.76 7.72
CA ALA A 19 28.16 54.43 8.70
C ALA A 19 28.32 52.90 8.93
N GLU A 20 27.56 52.07 8.23
CA GLU A 20 27.49 50.60 8.41
C GLU A 20 27.16 50.17 9.86
N ASP A 21 26.56 51.06 10.66
CA ASP A 21 26.13 50.77 12.02
C ASP A 21 24.75 50.10 12.01
N ILE A 22 24.76 48.81 11.65
CA ILE A 22 23.56 47.99 11.50
C ILE A 22 22.73 47.95 12.80
N ASN A 23 23.38 47.96 13.96
CA ASN A 23 22.69 47.91 15.26
C ASN A 23 21.86 49.17 15.51
N SER A 24 22.41 50.35 15.21
CA SER A 24 21.69 51.60 15.32
C SER A 24 20.56 51.74 14.29
N VAL A 25 20.75 51.20 13.07
CA VAL A 25 19.68 51.11 12.05
C VAL A 25 18.54 50.22 12.54
N VAL A 26 18.86 49.06 13.10
CA VAL A 26 17.85 48.11 13.64
C VAL A 26 17.07 48.74 14.78
N ARG A 27 17.76 49.38 15.75
CA ARG A 27 17.09 50.01 16.90
C ARG A 27 16.09 51.10 16.47
N ILE A 28 16.51 52.00 15.58
CA ILE A 28 15.63 53.10 15.14
C ILE A 28 14.43 52.59 14.35
N ASN A 29 14.62 51.55 13.55
CA ASN A 29 13.51 50.94 12.82
C ASN A 29 12.50 50.23 13.74
N LEU A 30 12.96 49.64 14.84
CA LEU A 30 12.08 49.01 15.83
C LEU A 30 11.35 50.03 16.72
N GLU A 31 12.01 51.12 17.10
CA GLU A 31 11.46 52.13 18.02
C GLU A 31 10.57 53.18 17.34
N HIS A 32 10.91 53.59 16.10
CA HIS A 32 10.36 54.82 15.50
C HIS A 32 9.96 54.74 14.02
N LEU A 33 10.37 53.71 13.27
CA LEU A 33 10.06 53.57 11.83
C LEU A 33 9.35 52.24 11.53
N GLU A 34 9.85 51.45 10.57
CA GLU A 34 9.23 50.21 10.09
C GLU A 34 9.98 48.96 10.60
N PRO A 35 9.37 48.17 11.51
CA PRO A 35 9.99 46.95 12.05
C PRO A 35 10.32 45.91 10.97
N ALA A 36 9.54 45.86 9.89
CA ALA A 36 9.76 44.93 8.79
C ALA A 36 11.13 45.13 8.11
N LYS A 37 11.58 46.39 8.00
CA LYS A 37 12.90 46.73 7.44
C LYS A 37 14.02 46.23 8.34
N ALA A 38 13.88 46.39 9.67
CA ALA A 38 14.81 45.83 10.65
C ALA A 38 14.92 44.30 10.55
N PHE A 39 13.80 43.60 10.41
CA PHE A 39 13.76 42.14 10.30
C PHE A 39 14.50 41.65 9.05
N ALA A 40 14.26 42.30 7.90
CA ALA A 40 14.93 41.97 6.65
C ALA A 40 16.44 42.20 6.72
N ILE A 41 16.88 43.32 7.33
CA ILE A 41 18.30 43.64 7.50
C ILE A 41 19.00 42.59 8.38
N VAL A 42 18.39 42.20 9.50
CA VAL A 42 19.02 41.21 10.41
C VAL A 42 19.02 39.82 9.82
N ARG A 43 17.98 39.39 9.09
CA ARG A 43 17.99 38.11 8.38
C ARG A 43 19.10 38.06 7.31
N LYS A 44 19.39 39.19 6.65
CA LYS A 44 20.46 39.30 5.64
C LYS A 44 21.86 39.34 6.26
N THR A 45 22.03 40.11 7.33
CA THR A 45 23.33 40.37 7.97
C THR A 45 23.71 39.30 9.01
N LYS A 46 22.71 38.57 9.54
CA LYS A 46 22.86 37.59 10.63
C LYS A 46 23.55 38.16 11.88
N SER A 47 23.35 39.45 12.16
CA SER A 47 23.88 40.11 13.35
C SER A 47 23.23 39.56 14.62
N ALA A 48 24.02 39.07 15.57
CA ALA A 48 23.52 38.51 16.83
C ALA A 48 22.94 39.58 17.77
N GLU A 49 23.54 40.77 17.81
CA GLU A 49 23.06 41.90 18.60
C GLU A 49 21.76 42.47 18.03
N GLY A 50 21.70 42.65 16.70
CA GLY A 50 20.47 43.07 16.01
C GLY A 50 19.33 42.06 16.18
N ALA A 51 19.63 40.76 16.13
CA ALA A 51 18.65 39.71 16.37
C ALA A 51 18.15 39.69 17.82
N SER A 52 19.01 39.98 18.81
CA SER A 52 18.59 40.12 20.21
C SER A 52 17.63 41.29 20.41
N LEU A 53 17.90 42.45 19.79
CA LEU A 53 17.01 43.62 19.85
C LEU A 53 15.63 43.33 19.24
N ILE A 54 15.61 42.65 18.09
CA ILE A 54 14.36 42.22 17.46
C ILE A 54 13.60 41.25 18.36
N ALA A 55 14.28 40.27 18.95
CA ALA A 55 13.64 39.30 19.83
C ALA A 55 12.98 39.96 21.05
N GLU A 56 13.63 40.96 21.66
CA GLU A 56 13.05 41.71 22.77
C GLU A 56 11.81 42.52 22.35
N PHE A 57 11.85 43.13 21.17
CA PHE A 57 10.71 43.83 20.58
C PHE A 57 9.53 42.87 20.31
N CYS A 58 9.79 41.72 19.68
CA CYS A 58 8.77 40.70 19.41
C CYS A 58 8.18 40.14 20.71
N ARG A 59 9.01 39.93 21.75
CA ARG A 59 8.54 39.53 23.09
C ARG A 59 7.60 40.57 23.72
N GLY A 60 7.91 41.86 23.57
CA GLY A 60 7.06 42.96 24.04
C GLY A 60 5.69 42.99 23.34
N ASN A 61 5.67 42.68 22.05
CA ASN A 61 4.46 42.63 21.23
C ASN A 61 3.69 41.29 21.31
N ARG A 62 4.15 40.34 22.15
CA ARG A 62 3.60 38.98 22.28
C ARG A 62 3.70 38.14 20.99
N ASP A 63 4.59 38.51 20.08
CA ASP A 63 4.94 37.69 18.91
C ASP A 63 6.09 36.73 19.29
N TYR A 64 5.71 35.65 19.98
CA TYR A 64 6.68 34.69 20.50
C TYR A 64 7.34 33.84 19.42
N ASP A 65 6.71 33.68 18.25
CA ASP A 65 7.28 32.92 17.13
C ASP A 65 8.50 33.62 16.55
N MET A 66 8.31 34.90 16.22
CA MET A 66 9.39 35.73 15.72
C MET A 66 10.46 35.91 16.81
N ALA A 67 10.07 36.04 18.09
CA ALA A 67 11.04 36.09 19.17
C ALA A 67 11.92 34.84 19.23
N ILE A 68 11.36 33.64 19.06
CA ILE A 68 12.11 32.38 19.03
C ILE A 68 13.04 32.32 17.81
N GLU A 69 12.56 32.68 16.62
CA GLU A 69 13.38 32.72 15.39
C GLU A 69 14.61 33.62 15.56
N PHE A 70 14.40 34.85 16.02
CA PHE A 70 15.49 35.81 16.18
C PHE A 70 16.42 35.46 17.34
N LEU A 71 15.95 34.84 18.42
CA LEU A 71 16.84 34.31 19.46
C LEU A 71 17.71 33.14 18.97
N MET A 72 17.16 32.28 18.12
CA MET A 72 17.93 31.21 17.48
C MET A 72 18.97 31.78 16.52
N LEU A 73 18.64 32.83 15.75
CA LEU A 73 19.63 33.57 14.94
C LEU A 73 20.71 34.24 15.79
N ALA A 74 20.37 34.71 16.99
CA ALA A 74 21.31 35.29 17.95
C ALA A 74 22.15 34.24 18.70
N GLN A 75 22.01 32.95 18.40
CA GLN A 75 22.65 31.83 19.13
C GLN A 75 22.26 31.73 20.62
N ARG A 76 21.14 32.33 21.03
CA ARG A 76 20.59 32.29 22.40
C ARG A 76 19.56 31.18 22.55
N SER A 77 19.96 29.94 22.25
CA SER A 77 19.07 28.78 22.21
C SER A 77 18.39 28.45 23.54
N VAL A 78 19.06 28.70 24.67
CA VAL A 78 18.51 28.45 26.01
C VAL A 78 17.32 29.37 26.31
N GLU A 79 17.41 30.64 25.94
CA GLU A 79 16.33 31.61 26.14
C GLU A 79 15.19 31.39 25.16
N ALA A 80 15.51 31.05 23.91
CA ALA A 80 14.52 30.62 22.92
C ALA A 80 13.71 29.42 23.43
N PHE A 81 14.38 28.43 24.03
CA PHE A 81 13.72 27.26 24.63
C PHE A 81 12.82 27.66 25.81
N GLN A 82 13.27 28.54 26.71
CA GLN A 82 12.45 29.00 27.84
C GLN A 82 11.19 29.74 27.39
N ILE A 83 11.29 30.58 26.35
CA ILE A 83 10.13 31.26 25.77
C ILE A 83 9.20 30.24 25.13
N ALA A 84 9.74 29.27 24.39
CA ALA A 84 8.96 28.20 23.77
C ALA A 84 8.23 27.34 24.81
N GLU A 85 8.88 27.00 25.93
CA GLU A 85 8.31 26.21 27.02
C GLU A 85 7.23 26.98 27.80
N ASN A 86 7.47 28.26 28.11
CA ASN A 86 6.53 29.09 28.89
C ASN A 86 5.30 29.52 28.09
N HIS A 87 5.39 29.58 26.76
CA HIS A 87 4.32 30.06 25.87
C HIS A 87 3.76 28.98 24.94
N ASP A 88 4.08 27.71 25.20
CA ASP A 88 3.57 26.56 24.45
C ASP A 88 3.91 26.60 22.94
N ARG A 89 5.05 27.20 22.59
CA ARG A 89 5.55 27.33 21.19
C ARG A 89 6.70 26.38 20.88
N MET A 90 6.76 25.23 21.54
CA MET A 90 7.84 24.24 21.34
C MET A 90 7.86 23.68 19.91
N ASP A 91 6.71 23.54 19.24
CA ASP A 91 6.64 23.09 17.84
C ASP A 91 7.43 24.04 16.91
N GLU A 92 7.32 25.34 17.13
CA GLU A 92 8.02 26.36 16.35
C GLU A 92 9.53 26.33 16.63
N PHE A 93 9.91 26.15 17.89
CA PHE A 93 11.30 25.96 18.28
C PHE A 93 11.93 24.74 17.58
N VAL A 94 11.24 23.60 17.56
CA VAL A 94 11.70 22.38 16.88
C VAL A 94 11.80 22.59 15.37
N ARG A 95 10.82 23.27 14.76
CA ARG A 95 10.81 23.58 13.32
C ARG A 95 12.04 24.40 12.90
N ILE A 96 12.41 25.39 13.71
CA ILE A 96 13.56 26.27 13.46
C ILE A 96 14.87 25.53 13.76
N LEU A 97 14.90 24.71 14.81
CA LEU A 97 16.06 23.91 15.18
C LEU A 97 16.45 22.94 14.05
N GLY A 98 15.45 22.22 13.50
CA GLY A 98 15.65 21.26 12.42
C GLY A 98 16.76 20.24 12.73
N GLU A 99 17.38 19.68 11.69
CA GLU A 99 18.40 18.63 11.87
C GLU A 99 19.72 19.15 12.49
N ASN A 100 19.87 20.46 12.69
CA ASN A 100 21.08 21.08 13.25
C ASN A 100 21.10 21.11 14.78
N GLY A 101 20.04 20.63 15.45
CA GLY A 101 19.98 20.60 16.91
C GLY A 101 20.94 19.62 17.55
N THR A 102 21.44 19.96 18.73
CA THR A 102 22.31 19.04 19.50
C THR A 102 21.49 17.94 20.17
N PRO A 103 22.09 16.77 20.47
CA PRO A 103 21.40 15.71 21.21
C PRO A 103 20.83 16.17 22.55
N GLU A 104 21.54 17.06 23.29
CA GLU A 104 21.05 17.55 24.58
C GLU A 104 19.80 18.46 24.42
N GLN A 105 19.73 19.23 23.34
CA GLN A 105 18.55 20.04 23.03
C GLN A 105 17.35 19.15 22.75
N TYR A 106 17.54 18.14 21.90
CA TYR A 106 16.49 17.18 21.57
C TYR A 106 16.05 16.33 22.77
N GLU A 107 16.95 16.02 23.69
CA GLU A 107 16.60 15.35 24.94
C GLU A 107 15.66 16.20 25.80
N ARG A 108 15.94 17.49 25.97
CA ARG A 108 15.08 18.42 26.73
C ARG A 108 13.71 18.59 26.08
N ILE A 109 13.68 18.70 24.75
CA ILE A 109 12.43 18.78 23.97
C ILE A 109 11.62 17.48 24.13
N ALA A 110 12.28 16.31 24.10
CA ALA A 110 11.62 15.03 24.30
C ALA A 110 10.95 14.96 25.68
N VAL A 111 11.65 15.36 26.75
CA VAL A 111 11.08 15.40 28.11
C VAL A 111 9.88 16.34 28.19
N TYR A 112 9.93 17.49 27.53
CA TYR A 112 8.80 18.42 27.45
C TYR A 112 7.56 17.75 26.83
N TYR A 113 7.70 17.07 25.68
CA TYR A 113 6.57 16.37 25.05
C TYR A 113 6.11 15.14 25.84
N GLU A 114 7.02 14.39 26.49
CA GLU A 114 6.69 13.28 27.39
C GLU A 114 5.80 13.77 28.55
N ASN A 115 6.12 14.91 29.17
CA ASN A 115 5.34 15.49 30.26
C ASN A 115 3.93 15.94 29.82
N ARG A 116 3.78 16.35 28.56
CA ARG A 116 2.49 16.72 27.96
C ARG A 116 1.70 15.54 27.40
N LYS A 117 2.25 14.33 27.50
CA LYS A 117 1.69 13.10 26.90
C LYS A 117 1.61 13.13 25.37
N GLU A 118 2.39 13.99 24.72
CA GLU A 118 2.55 14.01 23.27
C GLU A 118 3.60 12.98 22.84
N MET A 119 3.25 11.69 23.02
CA MET A 119 4.20 10.58 22.90
C MET A 119 4.85 10.47 21.52
N VAL A 120 4.08 10.73 20.45
CA VAL A 120 4.60 10.66 19.08
C VAL A 120 5.67 11.72 18.83
N LYS A 121 5.43 12.98 19.22
CA LYS A 121 6.43 14.05 19.07
C LYS A 121 7.67 13.79 19.92
N ALA A 122 7.48 13.32 21.16
CA ALA A 122 8.59 12.89 22.00
C ALA A 122 9.45 11.80 21.33
N GLY A 123 8.80 10.80 20.71
CA GLY A 123 9.47 9.75 19.96
C GLY A 123 10.31 10.29 18.79
N GLN A 124 9.81 11.28 18.05
CA GLN A 124 10.56 11.93 16.97
C GLN A 124 11.82 12.63 17.51
N CYS A 125 11.70 13.37 18.62
CA CYS A 125 12.86 13.99 19.28
C CYS A 125 13.90 12.96 19.73
N ARG A 126 13.46 11.81 20.27
CA ARG A 126 14.35 10.71 20.68
C ARG A 126 15.10 10.07 19.52
N LEU A 127 14.55 10.10 18.30
CA LEU A 127 15.28 9.65 17.11
C LEU A 127 16.46 10.57 16.76
N TYR A 128 16.32 11.88 16.94
CA TYR A 128 17.43 12.82 16.73
C TYR A 128 18.57 12.60 17.74
N VAL A 129 18.26 12.10 18.94
CA VAL A 129 19.27 11.69 19.94
C VAL A 129 19.94 10.36 19.56
N GLY A 130 19.33 9.54 18.70
CA GLY A 130 19.80 8.20 18.33
C GLY A 130 19.20 7.07 19.19
N GLU A 131 18.25 7.38 20.08
CA GLU A 131 17.61 6.40 20.98
C GLU A 131 16.45 5.66 20.30
N MET A 132 16.76 4.85 19.28
CA MET A 132 15.74 4.16 18.47
C MET A 132 14.76 3.31 19.28
N GLN A 133 15.25 2.56 20.27
CA GLN A 133 14.41 1.68 21.09
C GLN A 133 13.41 2.46 21.94
N ARG A 134 13.82 3.59 22.52
CA ARG A 134 12.94 4.46 23.33
C ARG A 134 11.93 5.16 22.42
N ALA A 135 12.37 5.63 21.25
CA ALA A 135 11.49 6.23 20.26
C ALA A 135 10.37 5.28 19.84
N ILE A 136 10.68 4.01 19.53
CA ILE A 136 9.66 3.00 19.20
C ILE A 136 8.64 2.85 20.33
N ARG A 137 9.09 2.72 21.59
CA ARG A 137 8.16 2.58 22.72
C ARG A 137 7.24 3.78 22.84
N LEU A 138 7.76 5.00 22.68
CA LEU A 138 6.97 6.23 22.71
C LEU A 138 5.98 6.29 21.54
N PHE A 139 6.38 5.91 20.32
CA PHE A 139 5.46 5.82 19.20
C PHE A 139 4.31 4.85 19.47
N LEU A 140 4.61 3.65 19.96
CA LEU A 140 3.58 2.64 20.27
C LEU A 140 2.65 3.08 21.42
N MET A 141 3.16 3.85 22.40
CA MET A 141 2.33 4.49 23.43
C MET A 141 1.42 5.59 22.87
N GLY A 142 1.76 6.17 21.72
CA GLY A 142 0.92 7.12 20.99
C GLY A 142 -0.30 6.49 20.29
N GLY A 143 -0.43 5.15 20.31
CA GLY A 143 -1.53 4.44 19.68
C GLY A 143 -1.27 4.09 18.21
N GLU A 144 -2.33 3.88 17.44
CA GLU A 144 -2.24 3.39 16.06
C GLU A 144 -1.49 4.35 15.12
N GLU A 145 -1.60 5.66 15.34
CA GLU A 145 -0.88 6.68 14.56
C GLU A 145 0.65 6.55 14.67
N GLY A 146 1.15 5.98 15.78
CA GLY A 146 2.58 5.77 16.00
C GLY A 146 3.13 4.49 15.37
N ILE A 147 2.27 3.52 14.99
CA ILE A 147 2.72 2.24 14.43
C ILE A 147 3.53 2.42 13.14
N PRO A 148 3.10 3.23 12.14
CA PRO A 148 3.89 3.44 10.92
C PRO A 148 5.27 4.03 11.23
N LEU A 149 5.34 4.98 12.16
CA LEU A 149 6.60 5.60 12.58
C LEU A 149 7.53 4.58 13.26
N ALA A 150 7.00 3.72 14.11
CA ALA A 150 7.78 2.65 14.73
C ALA A 150 8.34 1.66 13.69
N ILE A 151 7.54 1.28 12.69
CA ILE A 151 7.97 0.43 11.57
C ILE A 151 9.06 1.12 10.74
N ASP A 152 8.94 2.43 10.50
CA ASP A 152 9.96 3.20 9.79
C ASP A 152 11.29 3.26 10.54
N VAL A 153 11.27 3.28 11.89
CA VAL A 153 12.49 3.14 12.69
C VAL A 153 13.14 1.78 12.48
N VAL A 154 12.36 0.69 12.49
CA VAL A 154 12.87 -0.66 12.18
C VAL A 154 13.48 -0.71 10.78
N ARG A 155 12.85 -0.05 9.80
CA ARG A 155 13.38 0.07 8.44
C ARG A 155 14.71 0.84 8.40
N LYS A 156 14.79 1.97 9.10
CA LYS A 156 16.02 2.78 9.21
C LYS A 156 17.16 2.05 9.92
N ALA A 157 16.83 1.13 10.83
CA ALA A 157 17.79 0.27 11.51
C ALA A 157 18.33 -0.87 10.64
N LYS A 158 18.08 -0.89 9.33
CA LYS A 158 18.64 -1.87 8.38
C LYS A 158 20.17 -1.95 8.51
N GLY A 159 20.69 -3.17 8.62
CA GLY A 159 22.13 -3.44 8.76
C GLY A 159 22.69 -3.24 10.19
N THR A 160 21.88 -2.81 11.15
CA THR A 160 22.28 -2.70 12.55
C THR A 160 22.00 -3.99 13.32
N THR A 161 22.76 -4.25 14.38
CA THR A 161 22.59 -5.43 15.25
C THR A 161 21.31 -5.39 16.08
N ILE A 162 20.77 -4.19 16.34
CA ILE A 162 19.57 -4.00 17.17
C ILE A 162 18.25 -4.14 16.41
N ARG A 163 18.28 -4.26 15.07
CA ARG A 163 17.07 -4.29 14.24
C ARG A 163 16.07 -5.37 14.67
N ASP A 164 16.57 -6.56 14.96
CA ASP A 164 15.72 -7.70 15.32
C ASP A 164 15.04 -7.46 16.68
N GLU A 165 15.74 -6.85 17.64
CA GLU A 165 15.16 -6.44 18.93
C GLU A 165 14.08 -5.36 18.75
N LEU A 166 14.34 -4.35 17.91
CA LEU A 166 13.37 -3.30 17.58
C LEU A 166 12.12 -3.89 16.94
N SER A 167 12.30 -4.81 15.97
CA SER A 167 11.19 -5.49 15.32
C SER A 167 10.37 -6.34 16.29
N SER A 168 11.01 -7.00 17.25
CA SER A 168 10.35 -7.81 18.28
C SER A 168 9.45 -6.95 19.17
N ILE A 169 9.87 -5.73 19.50
CA ILE A 169 9.05 -4.77 20.26
C ILE A 169 7.79 -4.41 19.49
N VAL A 170 7.93 -4.04 18.20
CA VAL A 170 6.78 -3.70 17.36
C VAL A 170 5.86 -4.91 17.19
N HIS A 171 6.41 -6.08 16.87
CA HIS A 171 5.63 -7.31 16.73
C HIS A 171 4.84 -7.66 17.99
N ARG A 172 5.44 -7.56 19.17
CA ARG A 172 4.76 -7.83 20.46
C ARG A 172 3.56 -6.91 20.67
N PHE A 173 3.68 -5.65 20.26
CA PHE A 173 2.56 -4.70 20.31
C PHE A 173 1.47 -5.08 19.32
N LEU A 174 1.84 -5.37 18.06
CA LEU A 174 0.87 -5.76 17.02
C LEU A 174 0.11 -7.04 17.35
N SER A 175 0.77 -8.03 17.95
CA SER A 175 0.13 -9.28 18.39
C SER A 175 -0.72 -9.13 19.66
N GLY A 176 -0.87 -7.93 20.23
CA GLY A 176 -1.64 -7.71 21.46
C GLY A 176 -1.00 -8.25 22.73
N GLN A 177 0.27 -8.68 22.70
CA GLN A 177 0.97 -9.16 23.91
C GLN A 177 1.29 -8.01 24.89
N THR A 178 1.20 -6.76 24.44
CA THR A 178 1.51 -5.58 25.26
C THR A 178 0.24 -4.94 25.83
N ASP A 179 -0.81 -4.79 25.03
CA ASP A 179 -2.04 -4.07 25.37
C ASP A 179 -3.30 -4.96 25.38
N GLY A 180 -3.14 -6.27 25.12
CA GLY A 180 -4.23 -7.24 25.07
C GLY A 180 -5.05 -7.20 23.77
N GLN A 181 -4.71 -6.34 22.81
CA GLN A 181 -5.48 -6.14 21.59
C GLN A 181 -4.64 -6.43 20.35
N VAL A 182 -5.03 -7.45 19.58
CA VAL A 182 -4.43 -7.71 18.27
C VAL A 182 -4.77 -6.56 17.33
N LYS A 183 -3.75 -5.98 16.70
CA LYS A 183 -3.89 -4.89 15.72
C LYS A 183 -4.17 -5.44 14.33
N ASP A 184 -4.55 -4.56 13.40
CA ASP A 184 -4.76 -4.93 12.00
C ASP A 184 -3.50 -5.59 11.40
N ASP A 185 -3.69 -6.75 10.77
CA ASP A 185 -2.64 -7.54 10.13
C ASP A 185 -1.86 -6.76 9.07
N LYS A 186 -2.45 -5.69 8.50
CA LYS A 186 -1.75 -4.76 7.61
C LYS A 186 -0.50 -4.17 8.25
N HIS A 187 -0.51 -3.91 9.56
CA HIS A 187 0.67 -3.42 10.27
C HIS A 187 1.74 -4.50 10.40
N THR A 188 1.35 -5.75 10.70
CA THR A 188 2.27 -6.90 10.78
C THR A 188 2.93 -7.15 9.43
N PHE A 189 2.12 -7.09 8.37
CA PHE A 189 2.60 -7.15 7.00
C PHE A 189 3.62 -6.05 6.69
N ASN A 190 3.30 -4.79 6.99
CA ASN A 190 4.21 -3.65 6.76
C ASN A 190 5.51 -3.77 7.57
N LEU A 191 5.47 -4.35 8.77
CA LEU A 191 6.66 -4.66 9.56
C LEU A 191 7.55 -5.69 8.86
N TYR A 192 6.99 -6.79 8.33
CA TYR A 192 7.78 -7.79 7.61
C TYR A 192 8.37 -7.26 6.31
N ILE A 193 7.65 -6.42 5.59
CA ILE A 193 8.18 -5.70 4.43
C ILE A 193 9.34 -4.78 4.84
N ALA A 194 9.22 -4.04 5.95
CA ALA A 194 10.29 -3.19 6.46
C ALA A 194 11.54 -3.98 6.90
N MET A 195 11.37 -5.24 7.31
CA MET A 195 12.47 -6.16 7.62
C MET A 195 13.07 -6.86 6.40
N GLU A 196 12.46 -6.72 5.22
CA GLU A 196 12.77 -7.48 4.00
C GLU A 196 12.54 -8.99 4.17
N ASP A 197 11.65 -9.37 5.09
CA ASP A 197 11.21 -10.75 5.26
C ASP A 197 9.95 -11.00 4.43
N TYR A 198 10.16 -11.15 3.12
CA TYR A 198 9.06 -11.29 2.16
C TYR A 198 8.31 -12.62 2.31
N ILE A 199 8.94 -13.66 2.89
CA ILE A 199 8.29 -14.94 3.12
C ILE A 199 7.19 -14.77 4.17
N ARG A 200 7.54 -14.22 5.35
CA ARG A 200 6.54 -13.93 6.39
C ARG A 200 5.51 -12.89 5.93
N ALA A 201 5.93 -11.89 5.15
CA ALA A 201 4.99 -10.95 4.55
C ALA A 201 3.98 -11.66 3.61
N GLY A 202 4.43 -12.65 2.84
CA GLY A 202 3.59 -13.49 1.99
C GLY A 202 2.54 -14.25 2.80
N ASP A 203 2.92 -14.84 3.93
CA ASP A 203 1.98 -15.55 4.81
C ASP A 203 0.91 -14.62 5.38
N ILE A 204 1.29 -13.42 5.83
CA ILE A 204 0.31 -12.42 6.31
C ILE A 204 -0.58 -11.94 5.16
N ALA A 205 -0.06 -11.79 3.93
CA ALA A 205 -0.88 -11.41 2.78
C ALA A 205 -1.99 -12.44 2.49
N ILE A 206 -1.74 -13.74 2.73
CA ILE A 206 -2.76 -14.79 2.63
C ILE A 206 -3.87 -14.57 3.68
N ILE A 207 -3.50 -14.22 4.91
CA ILE A 207 -4.45 -13.94 6.00
C ILE A 207 -5.33 -12.74 5.63
N ILE A 208 -4.71 -11.61 5.28
CA ILE A 208 -5.44 -10.39 4.89
C ILE A 208 -6.35 -10.67 3.69
N SER A 209 -5.86 -11.37 2.67
CA SER A 209 -6.68 -11.76 1.52
C SER A 209 -7.86 -12.64 1.91
N THR A 210 -7.70 -13.54 2.88
CA THR A 210 -8.77 -14.43 3.34
C THR A 210 -9.85 -13.65 4.07
N ASP A 211 -9.47 -12.66 4.87
CA ASP A 211 -10.44 -11.81 5.58
C ASP A 211 -11.19 -10.88 4.61
N GLU A 212 -10.51 -10.26 3.65
CA GLU A 212 -11.17 -9.47 2.60
C GLU A 212 -12.11 -10.37 1.74
N GLN A 213 -11.73 -11.62 1.50
CA GLN A 213 -12.58 -12.60 0.82
C GLN A 213 -13.85 -12.92 1.64
N ARG A 214 -13.74 -13.07 2.97
CA ARG A 214 -14.89 -13.28 3.87
C ARG A 214 -15.84 -12.08 3.89
N LEU A 215 -15.30 -10.87 3.77
CA LEU A 215 -16.08 -9.64 3.62
C LEU A 215 -16.71 -9.47 2.22
N GLY A 216 -16.48 -10.41 1.31
CA GLY A 216 -17.02 -10.38 -0.05
C GLY A 216 -16.27 -9.47 -1.02
N ARG A 217 -15.11 -8.93 -0.62
CA ARG A 217 -14.27 -8.03 -1.42
C ARG A 217 -13.25 -8.80 -2.27
N TYR A 218 -13.75 -9.63 -3.17
CA TYR A 218 -12.93 -10.59 -3.94
C TYR A 218 -11.83 -9.96 -4.80
N LYS A 219 -12.08 -8.78 -5.39
CA LYS A 219 -11.06 -8.07 -6.20
C LYS A 219 -9.91 -7.56 -5.32
N VAL A 220 -10.21 -7.01 -4.15
CA VAL A 220 -9.19 -6.56 -3.18
C VAL A 220 -8.36 -7.76 -2.71
N ALA A 221 -9.01 -8.85 -2.32
CA ALA A 221 -8.35 -10.10 -1.94
C ALA A 221 -7.42 -10.61 -3.07
N HIS A 222 -7.90 -10.61 -4.31
CA HIS A 222 -7.11 -10.97 -5.48
C HIS A 222 -5.86 -10.09 -5.62
N ASP A 223 -6.01 -8.77 -5.56
CA ASP A 223 -4.93 -7.82 -5.82
C ASP A 223 -3.83 -7.90 -4.75
N ILE A 224 -4.20 -8.16 -3.49
CA ILE A 224 -3.25 -8.44 -2.40
C ILE A 224 -2.39 -9.66 -2.74
N LEU A 225 -2.99 -10.78 -3.18
CA LEU A 225 -2.25 -11.99 -3.53
C LEU A 225 -1.39 -11.81 -4.78
N VAL A 226 -1.86 -11.06 -5.79
CA VAL A 226 -1.05 -10.72 -6.97
C VAL A 226 0.17 -9.94 -6.54
N SER A 227 -0.01 -8.91 -5.72
CA SER A 227 1.07 -8.06 -5.24
C SER A 227 2.11 -8.85 -4.44
N ALA A 228 1.65 -9.71 -3.51
CA ALA A 228 2.52 -10.57 -2.73
C ALA A 228 3.30 -11.57 -3.61
N GLN A 229 2.65 -12.18 -4.60
CA GLN A 229 3.32 -13.09 -5.53
C GLN A 229 4.36 -12.37 -6.40
N CYS A 230 4.04 -11.17 -6.89
CA CYS A 230 4.97 -10.35 -7.67
C CYS A 230 6.22 -10.01 -6.85
N GLU A 231 6.05 -9.63 -5.58
CA GLU A 231 7.17 -9.30 -4.69
C GLU A 231 8.06 -10.52 -4.44
N LEU A 232 7.49 -11.66 -4.10
CA LEU A 232 8.23 -12.91 -3.90
C LEU A 232 9.03 -13.29 -5.15
N ARG A 233 8.41 -13.23 -6.34
CA ARG A 233 9.09 -13.52 -7.61
C ARG A 233 10.19 -12.52 -7.94
N PHE A 234 10.00 -11.24 -7.60
CA PHE A 234 10.99 -10.20 -7.83
C PHE A 234 12.27 -10.49 -7.04
N HIS A 235 12.14 -10.88 -5.76
CA HIS A 235 13.26 -11.31 -4.91
C HIS A 235 13.71 -12.75 -5.15
N GLN A 236 13.18 -13.43 -6.18
CA GLN A 236 13.50 -14.82 -6.54
C GLN A 236 13.22 -15.83 -5.40
N LEU A 237 12.24 -15.52 -4.57
CA LEU A 237 11.78 -16.37 -3.47
C LEU A 237 10.68 -17.34 -3.94
N PRO A 238 10.58 -18.52 -3.31
CA PRO A 238 9.52 -19.46 -3.61
C PRO A 238 8.16 -18.88 -3.22
N VAL A 239 7.17 -19.09 -4.08
CA VAL A 239 5.78 -18.70 -3.80
C VAL A 239 5.10 -19.81 -3.00
N PRO A 240 4.52 -19.52 -1.82
CA PRO A 240 3.77 -20.51 -1.06
C PRO A 240 2.63 -21.12 -1.88
N GLU A 241 2.45 -22.44 -1.80
CA GLU A 241 1.41 -23.14 -2.56
C GLU A 241 0.00 -22.66 -2.21
N GLU A 242 -0.23 -22.31 -0.93
CA GLU A 242 -1.51 -21.76 -0.48
C GLU A 242 -1.82 -20.40 -1.13
N LEU A 243 -0.83 -19.51 -1.21
CA LEU A 243 -0.95 -18.23 -1.91
C LEU A 243 -1.37 -18.46 -3.37
N TYR A 244 -0.66 -19.33 -4.06
CA TYR A 244 -0.95 -19.66 -5.46
C TYR A 244 -2.35 -20.25 -5.65
N ARG A 245 -2.76 -21.21 -4.81
CA ARG A 245 -4.10 -21.83 -4.89
C ARG A 245 -5.22 -20.83 -4.63
N ASN A 246 -5.06 -19.95 -3.65
CA ASN A 246 -6.04 -18.90 -3.36
C ASN A 246 -6.10 -17.87 -4.50
N LEU A 247 -4.95 -17.49 -5.06
CA LEU A 247 -4.89 -16.58 -6.20
C LEU A 247 -5.60 -17.16 -7.42
N VAL A 248 -5.33 -18.42 -7.79
CA VAL A 248 -6.01 -19.12 -8.89
C VAL A 248 -7.52 -19.07 -8.70
N LEU A 249 -8.00 -19.35 -7.49
CA LEU A 249 -9.42 -19.40 -7.19
C LEU A 249 -10.09 -18.02 -7.35
N LEU A 250 -9.51 -16.99 -6.74
CA LEU A 250 -10.03 -15.61 -6.83
C LEU A 250 -9.93 -15.05 -8.24
N HIS A 251 -8.82 -15.32 -8.92
CA HIS A 251 -8.61 -14.90 -10.29
C HIS A 251 -9.62 -15.55 -11.24
N SER A 252 -9.91 -16.84 -11.05
CA SER A 252 -10.94 -17.54 -11.83
C SER A 252 -12.31 -16.87 -11.69
N TYR A 253 -12.64 -16.34 -10.50
CA TYR A 253 -13.87 -15.57 -10.29
C TYR A 253 -13.84 -14.20 -10.99
N VAL A 254 -12.74 -13.45 -10.87
CA VAL A 254 -12.58 -12.12 -11.48
C VAL A 254 -12.66 -12.20 -13.02
N LEU A 255 -12.08 -13.23 -13.63
CA LEU A 255 -12.09 -13.44 -15.08
C LEU A 255 -13.49 -13.64 -15.67
N VAL A 256 -14.45 -14.18 -14.90
CA VAL A 256 -15.79 -14.53 -15.42
C VAL A 256 -16.45 -13.34 -16.10
N LYS A 257 -16.36 -12.15 -15.51
CA LYS A 257 -16.97 -10.93 -16.07
C LYS A 257 -16.45 -10.65 -17.49
N PHE A 258 -15.14 -10.74 -17.67
CA PHE A 258 -14.49 -10.54 -18.96
C PHE A 258 -14.84 -11.64 -19.97
N LEU A 259 -14.80 -12.91 -19.55
CA LEU A 259 -15.10 -14.05 -20.42
C LEU A 259 -16.54 -14.00 -20.95
N VAL A 260 -17.51 -13.65 -20.09
CA VAL A 260 -18.91 -13.45 -20.49
C VAL A 260 -19.06 -12.29 -21.47
N GLN A 261 -18.36 -11.17 -21.25
CA GLN A 261 -18.37 -10.02 -22.17
C GLN A 261 -17.75 -10.35 -23.53
N SER A 262 -16.79 -11.27 -23.56
CA SER A 262 -16.12 -11.74 -24.77
C SER A 262 -16.87 -12.87 -25.49
N ASN A 263 -18.09 -13.21 -25.05
CA ASN A 263 -18.89 -14.34 -25.52
C ASN A 263 -18.23 -15.73 -25.34
N ASP A 264 -17.20 -15.86 -24.50
CA ASP A 264 -16.61 -17.15 -24.13
C ASP A 264 -17.37 -17.77 -22.96
N HIS A 265 -18.59 -18.24 -23.24
CA HIS A 265 -19.45 -18.90 -22.26
C HIS A 265 -18.84 -20.21 -21.75
N GLN A 266 -18.06 -20.91 -22.58
CA GLN A 266 -17.44 -22.18 -22.19
C GLN A 266 -16.31 -21.96 -21.18
N GLY A 267 -15.43 -20.99 -21.43
CA GLY A 267 -14.40 -20.57 -20.48
C GLY A 267 -15.00 -20.04 -19.18
N ALA A 268 -16.00 -19.16 -19.28
CA ALA A 268 -16.70 -18.60 -18.12
C ALA A 268 -17.34 -19.70 -17.25
N ALA A 269 -18.05 -20.64 -17.87
CA ALA A 269 -18.68 -21.75 -17.17
C ALA A 269 -17.65 -22.61 -16.43
N ARG A 270 -16.53 -22.95 -17.07
CA ARG A 270 -15.49 -23.77 -16.41
C ARG A 270 -14.79 -23.03 -15.26
N MET A 271 -14.54 -21.72 -15.38
CA MET A 271 -14.03 -20.92 -14.26
C MET A 271 -15.02 -20.90 -13.10
N LEU A 272 -16.31 -20.74 -13.39
CA LEU A 272 -17.37 -20.81 -12.38
C LEU A 272 -17.51 -22.19 -11.74
N ILE A 273 -17.27 -23.28 -12.47
CA ILE A 273 -17.22 -24.65 -11.90
C ILE A 273 -16.07 -24.76 -10.90
N ARG A 274 -14.87 -24.25 -11.24
CA ARG A 274 -13.71 -24.24 -10.33
C ARG A 274 -14.02 -23.48 -9.03
N VAL A 275 -14.69 -22.33 -9.16
CA VAL A 275 -15.15 -21.52 -8.02
C VAL A 275 -16.22 -22.26 -7.21
N ALA A 276 -17.21 -22.86 -7.87
CA ALA A 276 -18.32 -23.56 -7.23
C ALA A 276 -17.87 -24.83 -6.47
N ARG A 277 -16.79 -25.49 -6.90
CA ARG A 277 -16.16 -26.58 -6.12
C ARG A 277 -15.61 -26.10 -4.77
N ASN A 278 -15.28 -24.81 -4.65
CA ASN A 278 -14.72 -24.18 -3.45
C ASN A 278 -15.69 -23.14 -2.85
N ILE A 279 -17.00 -23.34 -3.04
CA ILE A 279 -18.02 -22.32 -2.73
C ILE A 279 -18.09 -21.93 -1.25
N SER A 280 -17.65 -22.81 -0.35
CA SER A 280 -17.56 -22.52 1.09
C SER A 280 -16.67 -21.32 1.41
N LYS A 281 -15.71 -20.99 0.53
CA LYS A 281 -14.83 -19.82 0.66
C LYS A 281 -15.50 -18.51 0.22
N PHE A 282 -16.72 -18.55 -0.31
CA PHE A 282 -17.41 -17.37 -0.87
C PHE A 282 -18.62 -16.90 -0.04
N GLY A 283 -18.82 -17.43 1.17
CA GLY A 283 -19.73 -16.89 2.19
C GLY A 283 -21.10 -16.45 1.64
N ASP A 284 -21.44 -15.17 1.77
CA ASP A 284 -22.74 -14.62 1.38
C ASP A 284 -23.02 -14.66 -0.13
N HIS A 285 -22.00 -14.82 -0.97
CA HIS A 285 -22.13 -14.86 -2.43
C HIS A 285 -22.35 -16.27 -3.00
N VAL A 286 -22.57 -17.28 -2.14
CA VAL A 286 -22.85 -18.67 -2.57
C VAL A 286 -23.99 -18.73 -3.59
N VAL A 287 -25.14 -18.12 -3.30
CA VAL A 287 -26.33 -18.19 -4.17
C VAL A 287 -26.12 -17.46 -5.50
N PRO A 288 -25.63 -16.21 -5.55
CA PRO A 288 -25.29 -15.54 -6.81
C PRO A 288 -24.28 -16.30 -7.68
N ILE A 289 -23.22 -16.83 -7.08
CA ILE A 289 -22.17 -17.56 -7.81
C ILE A 289 -22.75 -18.84 -8.40
N LEU A 290 -23.39 -19.68 -7.59
CA LEU A 290 -23.98 -20.93 -8.09
C LEU A 290 -25.04 -20.67 -9.17
N THR A 291 -25.84 -19.60 -9.02
CA THR A 291 -26.84 -19.22 -10.01
C THR A 291 -26.18 -18.88 -11.35
N SER A 292 -25.10 -18.10 -11.30
CA SER A 292 -24.31 -17.75 -12.49
C SER A 292 -23.66 -19.00 -13.09
N THR A 293 -23.13 -19.91 -12.27
CA THR A 293 -22.58 -21.20 -12.71
C THR A 293 -23.61 -21.99 -13.52
N VAL A 294 -24.84 -22.14 -13.02
CA VAL A 294 -25.90 -22.87 -13.74
C VAL A 294 -26.26 -22.17 -15.06
N ILE A 295 -26.40 -20.85 -15.06
CA ILE A 295 -26.77 -20.10 -16.27
C ILE A 295 -25.70 -20.24 -17.35
N GLU A 296 -24.42 -20.05 -16.99
CA GLU A 296 -23.33 -20.16 -17.96
C GLU A 296 -23.10 -21.60 -18.40
N CYS A 297 -23.25 -22.60 -17.52
CA CYS A 297 -23.20 -24.01 -17.93
C CYS A 297 -24.27 -24.36 -18.97
N VAL A 298 -25.51 -23.85 -18.81
CA VAL A 298 -26.58 -24.05 -19.80
C VAL A 298 -26.24 -23.39 -21.13
N ARG A 299 -25.70 -22.16 -21.12
CA ARG A 299 -25.27 -21.45 -22.34
C ARG A 299 -24.11 -22.14 -23.05
N ALA A 300 -23.19 -22.71 -22.28
CA ALA A 300 -22.03 -23.46 -22.77
C ALA A 300 -22.36 -24.89 -23.22
N GLY A 301 -23.60 -25.36 -23.01
CA GLY A 301 -24.00 -26.74 -23.34
C GLY A 301 -23.51 -27.81 -22.33
N LEU A 302 -22.96 -27.40 -21.18
CA LEU A 302 -22.48 -28.30 -20.11
C LEU A 302 -23.66 -28.80 -19.26
N LYS A 303 -24.44 -29.73 -19.82
CA LYS A 303 -25.73 -30.16 -19.24
C LYS A 303 -25.59 -30.91 -17.92
N ARG A 304 -24.57 -31.76 -17.76
CA ARG A 304 -24.35 -32.53 -16.53
C ARG A 304 -23.88 -31.60 -15.41
N SER A 305 -22.92 -30.74 -15.69
CA SER A 305 -22.44 -29.71 -14.76
C SER A 305 -23.57 -28.74 -14.36
N ALA A 306 -24.39 -28.31 -15.32
CA ALA A 306 -25.57 -27.47 -15.06
C ALA A 306 -26.57 -28.17 -14.12
N TYR A 307 -26.87 -29.45 -14.35
CA TYR A 307 -27.77 -30.23 -13.49
C TYR A 307 -27.23 -30.36 -12.06
N GLU A 308 -25.94 -30.65 -11.90
CA GLU A 308 -25.30 -30.83 -10.59
C GLU A 308 -25.44 -29.57 -9.72
N TYR A 309 -25.04 -28.41 -10.24
CA TYR A 309 -25.12 -27.15 -9.50
C TYR A 309 -26.57 -26.64 -9.36
N ALA A 310 -27.44 -26.95 -10.33
CA ALA A 310 -28.87 -26.68 -10.20
C ALA A 310 -29.51 -27.50 -9.06
N ALA A 311 -29.15 -28.78 -8.95
CA ALA A 311 -29.60 -29.62 -7.84
C ALA A 311 -29.06 -29.13 -6.49
N MET A 312 -27.81 -28.63 -6.45
CA MET A 312 -27.24 -27.99 -5.26
C MET A 312 -28.04 -26.75 -4.84
N LEU A 313 -28.37 -25.85 -5.78
CA LEU A 313 -29.20 -24.66 -5.52
C LEU A 313 -30.63 -24.97 -5.05
N MET A 314 -31.14 -26.15 -5.37
CA MET A 314 -32.49 -26.58 -4.96
C MET A 314 -32.57 -27.06 -3.51
N ARG A 315 -31.44 -27.17 -2.81
CA ARG A 315 -31.42 -27.44 -1.36
C ARG A 315 -32.21 -26.36 -0.60
N PRO A 316 -32.89 -26.72 0.51
CA PRO A 316 -33.77 -25.81 1.23
C PRO A 316 -33.12 -24.48 1.63
N GLU A 317 -31.84 -24.54 2.03
CA GLU A 317 -31.00 -23.42 2.44
C GLU A 317 -30.87 -22.33 1.36
N TYR A 318 -30.61 -22.73 0.12
CA TYR A 318 -30.39 -21.81 -1.00
C TYR A 318 -31.67 -21.47 -1.75
N ARG A 319 -32.61 -22.42 -1.83
CA ARG A 319 -33.85 -22.30 -2.61
C ARG A 319 -34.76 -21.16 -2.15
N GLN A 320 -34.70 -20.77 -0.87
CA GLN A 320 -35.48 -19.67 -0.31
C GLN A 320 -34.93 -18.30 -0.71
N LEU A 321 -33.62 -18.20 -0.95
CA LEU A 321 -32.92 -16.97 -1.32
C LEU A 321 -33.02 -16.66 -2.81
N LEU A 322 -33.56 -17.58 -3.63
CA LEU A 322 -33.71 -17.41 -5.08
C LEU A 322 -34.98 -16.62 -5.44
N ALA A 323 -34.84 -15.66 -6.35
CA ALA A 323 -35.97 -14.98 -6.98
C ALA A 323 -36.87 -15.96 -7.74
N ALA A 324 -38.19 -15.77 -7.66
CA ALA A 324 -39.19 -16.69 -8.21
C ALA A 324 -39.01 -17.01 -9.71
N LYS A 325 -38.56 -16.03 -10.51
CA LYS A 325 -38.32 -16.18 -11.96
C LYS A 325 -37.14 -17.11 -12.25
N VAL A 326 -36.04 -16.97 -11.51
CA VAL A 326 -34.84 -17.80 -11.64
C VAL A 326 -35.12 -19.21 -11.10
N LYS A 327 -35.80 -19.29 -9.96
CA LYS A 327 -36.20 -20.54 -9.32
C LYS A 327 -36.95 -21.49 -10.27
N ARG A 328 -37.95 -20.98 -11.01
CA ARG A 328 -38.70 -21.80 -12.00
C ARG A 328 -37.78 -22.37 -13.07
N LYS A 329 -36.90 -21.55 -13.64
CA LYS A 329 -35.95 -22.00 -14.66
C LYS A 329 -35.00 -23.08 -14.16
N ILE A 330 -34.47 -22.92 -12.94
CA ILE A 330 -33.58 -23.92 -12.33
C ILE A 330 -34.35 -25.21 -12.02
N GLU A 331 -35.62 -25.12 -11.58
CA GLU A 331 -36.45 -26.32 -11.36
C GLU A 331 -36.66 -27.10 -12.65
N ASP A 332 -36.91 -26.41 -13.77
CA ASP A 332 -37.09 -27.04 -15.07
C ASP A 332 -35.82 -27.76 -15.53
N ILE A 333 -34.64 -27.23 -15.23
CA ILE A 333 -33.34 -27.87 -15.50
C ILE A 333 -33.21 -29.16 -14.68
N VAL A 334 -33.50 -29.13 -13.38
CA VAL A 334 -33.40 -30.31 -12.51
C VAL A 334 -34.42 -31.39 -12.89
N ARG A 335 -35.60 -31.01 -13.44
CA ARG A 335 -36.60 -31.98 -13.92
C ARG A 335 -36.15 -32.74 -15.17
N ARG A 336 -35.34 -32.11 -16.02
CA ARG A 336 -34.81 -32.72 -17.25
C ARG A 336 -33.44 -33.32 -16.97
N ARG A 337 -33.41 -34.58 -16.49
CA ARG A 337 -32.14 -35.32 -16.34
C ARG A 337 -31.52 -35.56 -17.73
N VAL A 338 -30.46 -34.82 -18.04
CA VAL A 338 -29.62 -35.06 -19.21
C VAL A 338 -28.20 -35.27 -18.71
N GLN A 339 -27.59 -36.41 -19.07
CA GLN A 339 -26.24 -36.77 -18.62
C GLN A 339 -25.18 -36.66 -19.72
N ASP A 340 -25.59 -36.40 -20.96
CA ASP A 340 -24.67 -36.20 -22.08
C ASP A 340 -24.06 -34.80 -22.00
N GLU A 341 -22.74 -34.76 -21.82
CA GLU A 341 -21.89 -33.56 -21.82
C GLU A 341 -20.66 -33.89 -22.66
N ASP A 342 -20.31 -32.98 -23.58
CA ASP A 342 -19.13 -33.15 -24.42
C ASP A 342 -17.87 -33.13 -23.55
N GLU A 343 -16.93 -34.01 -23.88
CA GLU A 343 -15.65 -34.07 -23.18
C GLU A 343 -14.89 -32.74 -23.34
N GLU A 344 -14.18 -32.35 -22.28
CA GLU A 344 -13.38 -31.15 -22.30
C GLU A 344 -12.24 -31.26 -23.32
N ILE A 345 -12.02 -30.17 -24.07
CA ILE A 345 -10.91 -30.06 -25.01
C ILE A 345 -9.60 -30.28 -24.25
N THR A 346 -8.72 -31.07 -24.85
CA THR A 346 -7.41 -31.39 -24.27
C THR A 346 -6.30 -30.65 -25.00
N SER A 347 -5.28 -30.25 -24.24
CA SER A 347 -4.06 -29.63 -24.75
C SER A 347 -2.83 -30.25 -24.07
N PRO A 348 -1.64 -30.16 -24.69
CA PRO A 348 -0.44 -30.84 -24.19
C PRO A 348 0.09 -30.16 -22.92
N CYS A 349 0.36 -30.97 -21.89
CA CYS A 349 1.06 -30.55 -20.68
C CYS A 349 2.46 -30.00 -21.02
N PRO A 350 2.88 -28.85 -20.45
CA PRO A 350 4.18 -28.25 -20.79
C PRO A 350 5.38 -29.05 -20.27
N TYR A 351 5.19 -29.97 -19.31
CA TYR A 351 6.27 -30.78 -18.76
C TYR A 351 6.45 -32.13 -19.44
N CYS A 352 5.35 -32.80 -19.79
CA CYS A 352 5.37 -34.18 -20.29
C CYS A 352 4.67 -34.38 -21.63
N CYS A 353 4.12 -33.32 -22.24
CA CYS A 353 3.45 -33.32 -23.54
C CYS A 353 2.20 -34.22 -23.67
N ASN A 354 1.76 -34.86 -22.58
CA ASN A 354 0.52 -35.64 -22.57
C ASN A 354 -0.69 -34.72 -22.66
N GLN A 355 -1.72 -35.17 -23.37
CA GLN A 355 -2.98 -34.45 -23.52
C GLN A 355 -3.76 -34.48 -22.20
N ILE A 356 -4.04 -33.30 -21.65
CA ILE A 356 -4.86 -33.14 -20.44
C ILE A 356 -5.95 -32.09 -20.70
N PRO A 357 -7.11 -32.17 -20.02
CA PRO A 357 -8.14 -31.14 -20.09
C PRO A 357 -7.59 -29.73 -19.83
N GLU A 358 -8.00 -28.77 -20.65
CA GLU A 358 -7.51 -27.37 -20.62
C GLU A 358 -7.60 -26.70 -19.24
N THR A 359 -8.58 -27.06 -18.40
CA THR A 359 -8.77 -26.42 -17.08
C THR A 359 -8.10 -27.13 -15.91
N LEU A 360 -7.51 -28.31 -16.13
CA LEU A 360 -6.70 -28.98 -15.12
C LEU A 360 -5.34 -28.30 -15.00
N LEU A 361 -5.04 -27.86 -13.78
CA LEU A 361 -3.74 -27.26 -13.46
C LEU A 361 -2.76 -28.28 -12.87
N ASP A 362 -3.22 -29.45 -12.45
CA ASP A 362 -2.35 -30.53 -11.98
C ASP A 362 -2.32 -31.66 -13.01
N CYS A 363 -1.13 -31.99 -13.51
CA CYS A 363 -0.99 -33.04 -14.51
C CYS A 363 -1.15 -34.42 -13.85
N ILE A 364 -2.17 -35.18 -14.25
CA ILE A 364 -2.39 -36.56 -13.75
C ILE A 364 -1.25 -37.54 -14.12
N PHE A 365 -0.47 -37.25 -15.15
CA PHE A 365 0.60 -38.13 -15.64
C PHE A 365 1.95 -37.85 -14.97
N CYS A 366 2.36 -36.57 -14.89
CA CYS A 366 3.67 -36.19 -14.35
C CYS A 366 3.61 -35.58 -12.95
N LYS A 367 2.41 -35.40 -12.37
CA LYS A 367 2.15 -34.85 -11.03
C LYS A 367 2.70 -33.43 -10.78
N ASN A 368 3.06 -32.71 -11.85
CA ASN A 368 3.49 -31.31 -11.74
C ASN A 368 2.27 -30.37 -11.73
N SER A 369 2.35 -29.32 -10.92
CA SER A 369 1.45 -28.18 -10.99
C SER A 369 1.85 -27.27 -12.15
N ILE A 370 0.93 -27.11 -13.09
CA ILE A 370 1.06 -26.34 -14.32
C ILE A 370 0.61 -24.89 -14.04
N PRO A 371 1.39 -23.89 -14.48
CA PRO A 371 0.96 -22.50 -14.43
C PRO A 371 -0.34 -22.26 -15.18
N PHE A 372 -1.22 -21.42 -14.63
CA PHE A 372 -2.43 -21.00 -15.30
C PHE A 372 -2.19 -19.75 -16.17
N CYS A 373 -2.96 -19.64 -17.24
CA CYS A 373 -3.02 -18.46 -18.10
C CYS A 373 -3.81 -17.34 -17.41
N SER A 374 -3.20 -16.16 -17.27
CA SER A 374 -3.84 -15.01 -16.60
C SER A 374 -5.06 -14.41 -17.33
N VAL A 375 -5.37 -14.86 -18.54
CA VAL A 375 -6.50 -14.35 -19.33
C VAL A 375 -7.65 -15.36 -19.38
N THR A 376 -7.31 -16.65 -19.53
CA THR A 376 -8.31 -17.72 -19.73
C THR A 376 -8.53 -18.56 -18.48
N GLY A 377 -7.61 -18.51 -17.51
CA GLY A 377 -7.60 -19.37 -16.32
C GLY A 377 -7.32 -20.86 -16.60
N LYS A 378 -7.06 -21.22 -17.86
CA LYS A 378 -6.67 -22.57 -18.33
C LYS A 378 -5.18 -22.84 -18.06
N HIS A 379 -4.72 -24.07 -18.20
CA HIS A 379 -3.29 -24.37 -18.10
C HIS A 379 -2.50 -23.80 -19.28
N MET A 380 -1.23 -23.51 -19.04
CA MET A 380 -0.31 -22.99 -20.06
C MET A 380 0.24 -24.09 -20.98
N THR A 381 0.41 -23.77 -22.26
CA THR A 381 1.10 -24.62 -23.27
C THR A 381 2.45 -24.01 -23.64
N LEU A 382 3.40 -24.84 -24.09
CA LEU A 382 4.73 -24.37 -24.52
C LEU A 382 4.69 -23.55 -25.81
N SER A 383 3.77 -23.86 -26.73
CA SER A 383 3.66 -23.22 -28.04
C SER A 383 3.31 -21.74 -27.96
N ASP A 384 2.43 -21.39 -27.01
CA ASP A 384 1.78 -20.09 -26.93
C ASP A 384 2.18 -19.34 -25.66
N TRP A 385 3.32 -19.67 -25.05
CA TRP A 385 3.72 -19.03 -23.81
C TRP A 385 4.11 -17.57 -24.00
N SER A 386 3.46 -16.68 -23.27
CA SER A 386 3.84 -15.28 -23.14
C SER A 386 3.77 -14.84 -21.70
N GLU A 387 4.40 -13.71 -21.38
CA GLU A 387 4.39 -13.15 -20.04
C GLU A 387 4.10 -11.65 -20.08
N CYS A 388 3.44 -11.14 -19.05
CA CYS A 388 3.31 -9.71 -18.89
C CYS A 388 4.69 -9.08 -18.60
N PRO A 389 5.12 -8.03 -19.34
CA PRO A 389 6.43 -7.41 -19.13
C PRO A 389 6.56 -6.78 -17.73
N SER A 390 5.44 -6.41 -17.12
CA SER A 390 5.41 -5.72 -15.83
C SER A 390 5.37 -6.68 -14.63
N CYS A 391 4.48 -7.67 -14.63
CA CYS A 391 4.25 -8.56 -13.49
C CYS A 391 4.76 -10.00 -13.70
N ARG A 392 5.27 -10.34 -14.91
CA ARG A 392 5.77 -11.67 -15.29
C ARG A 392 4.78 -12.81 -15.04
N PHE A 393 3.48 -12.53 -15.12
CA PHE A 393 2.46 -13.57 -15.07
C PHE A 393 2.33 -14.23 -16.44
N PRO A 394 2.29 -15.57 -16.49
CA PRO A 394 2.17 -16.31 -17.75
C PRO A 394 0.76 -16.19 -18.32
N SER A 395 0.70 -16.10 -19.65
CA SER A 395 -0.53 -15.97 -20.42
C SER A 395 -0.36 -16.62 -21.77
N LEU A 396 -1.41 -17.22 -22.31
CA LEU A 396 -1.42 -17.70 -23.68
C LEU A 396 -1.40 -16.48 -24.62
N TYR A 397 -0.39 -16.42 -25.49
CA TYR A 397 -0.13 -15.28 -26.36
C TYR A 397 -1.35 -14.83 -27.20
N PRO A 398 -2.08 -15.75 -27.86
CA PRO A 398 -3.28 -15.35 -28.63
C PRO A 398 -4.36 -14.72 -27.74
N ALA A 399 -4.58 -15.29 -26.55
CA ALA A 399 -5.59 -14.77 -25.62
C ALA A 399 -5.17 -13.42 -25.04
N LEU A 400 -3.89 -13.23 -24.73
CA LEU A 400 -3.35 -11.98 -24.19
C LEU A 400 -3.48 -10.82 -25.18
N ILE A 401 -3.26 -11.06 -26.48
CA ILE A 401 -3.46 -10.03 -27.50
C ILE A 401 -4.92 -9.56 -27.52
N ILE A 402 -5.87 -10.50 -27.57
CA ILE A 402 -7.31 -10.18 -27.61
C ILE A 402 -7.73 -9.41 -26.35
N TYR A 403 -7.22 -9.82 -25.19
CA TYR A 403 -7.48 -9.13 -23.93
C TYR A 403 -6.95 -7.69 -23.96
N VAL A 404 -5.69 -7.50 -24.34
CA VAL A 404 -5.04 -6.18 -24.35
C VAL A 404 -5.68 -5.25 -25.40
N GLN A 405 -6.11 -5.78 -26.54
CA GLN A 405 -6.84 -4.99 -27.54
C GLN A 405 -8.21 -4.50 -27.05
N SER A 406 -8.86 -5.24 -26.15
CA SER A 406 -10.19 -4.89 -25.64
C SER A 406 -10.15 -4.08 -24.34
N GLN A 407 -9.26 -4.41 -23.41
CA GLN A 407 -9.19 -3.78 -22.07
C GLN A 407 -8.02 -2.78 -21.93
N GLY A 408 -6.96 -2.91 -22.74
CA GLY A 408 -5.77 -2.04 -22.67
C GLY A 408 -4.87 -2.24 -21.45
N THR A 409 -5.17 -3.21 -20.57
CA THR A 409 -4.45 -3.45 -19.31
C THR A 409 -4.07 -4.92 -19.14
N CYS A 410 -3.23 -5.22 -18.15
CA CYS A 410 -2.94 -6.58 -17.71
C CYS A 410 -4.04 -7.10 -16.77
N PRO A 411 -4.56 -8.33 -16.95
CA PRO A 411 -5.60 -8.90 -16.08
C PRO A 411 -5.16 -9.19 -14.63
N MET A 412 -3.85 -9.14 -14.36
CA MET A 412 -3.28 -9.40 -13.03
C MET A 412 -2.94 -8.11 -12.30
N CYS A 413 -2.10 -7.26 -12.91
CA CYS A 413 -1.56 -6.07 -12.24
C CYS A 413 -2.21 -4.75 -12.69
N ASP A 414 -3.21 -4.79 -13.57
CA ASP A 414 -3.94 -3.64 -14.09
C ASP A 414 -3.08 -2.54 -14.77
N ILE A 415 -1.77 -2.78 -14.95
CA ILE A 415 -0.86 -1.89 -15.68
C ILE A 415 -1.23 -1.88 -17.16
N THR A 416 -1.24 -0.70 -17.77
CA THR A 416 -1.50 -0.51 -19.20
C THR A 416 -0.47 -1.28 -20.04
N LEU A 417 -0.98 -2.07 -20.99
CA LEU A 417 -0.17 -2.86 -21.92
C LEU A 417 -0.50 -2.47 -23.35
N THR A 418 0.50 -2.55 -24.22
CA THR A 418 0.31 -2.41 -25.67
C THR A 418 0.77 -3.67 -26.38
N VAL A 419 0.07 -4.06 -27.46
CA VAL A 419 0.36 -5.28 -28.24
C VAL A 419 1.84 -5.41 -28.65
N PRO A 420 2.54 -4.35 -29.10
CA PRO A 420 3.96 -4.45 -29.50
C PRO A 420 4.92 -4.85 -28.37
N GLN A 421 4.51 -4.71 -27.10
CA GLN A 421 5.33 -5.08 -25.94
C GLN A 421 5.25 -6.58 -25.63
N LEU A 422 4.36 -7.31 -26.29
CA LEU A 422 4.12 -8.73 -26.03
C LEU A 422 4.94 -9.61 -26.98
N SER A 423 5.54 -10.67 -26.45
CA SER A 423 6.30 -11.63 -27.23
C SER A 423 6.10 -13.05 -26.72
N ILE A 424 6.31 -14.02 -27.61
CA ILE A 424 6.32 -15.44 -27.27
C ILE A 424 7.67 -15.78 -26.64
N VAL A 425 7.63 -16.40 -25.46
CA VAL A 425 8.81 -16.86 -24.73
C VAL A 425 9.17 -18.27 -25.24
N ARG A 426 10.40 -18.43 -25.76
CA ARG A 426 10.83 -19.69 -26.40
C ARG A 426 11.26 -20.79 -25.41
N ASP A 427 11.63 -20.44 -24.18
CA ASP A 427 12.06 -21.38 -23.13
C ASP A 427 11.48 -21.03 -21.74
N PRO A 428 10.17 -21.20 -21.53
CA PRO A 428 9.50 -20.74 -20.31
C PRO A 428 9.80 -21.57 -19.06
N LEU A 429 10.31 -22.80 -19.22
CA LEU A 429 10.57 -23.74 -18.11
C LEU A 429 12.00 -23.69 -17.58
N GLN A 430 12.91 -22.94 -18.21
CA GLN A 430 14.23 -22.69 -17.64
C GLN A 430 14.14 -21.52 -16.65
N GLN A 431 14.01 -21.83 -15.35
CA GLN A 431 14.34 -20.86 -14.32
C GLN A 431 15.82 -20.49 -14.47
N PRO A 432 16.21 -19.20 -14.37
CA PRO A 432 17.61 -18.81 -14.42
C PRO A 432 18.35 -19.51 -13.28
N LYS A 433 19.26 -20.42 -13.62
CA LYS A 433 20.32 -20.84 -12.71
C LYS A 433 21.06 -19.57 -12.28
N SER A 434 21.20 -19.40 -10.98
CA SER A 434 22.01 -18.38 -10.30
C SER A 434 23.22 -17.96 -11.16
N SER A 435 23.12 -16.83 -11.84
CA SER A 435 24.29 -16.07 -12.26
C SER A 435 24.29 -14.81 -11.42
N SER A 436 25.27 -14.73 -10.54
CA SER A 436 25.64 -13.54 -9.79
C SER A 436 25.95 -12.41 -10.76
N LYS A 437 24.94 -11.62 -11.11
CA LYS A 437 25.11 -10.27 -11.62
C LYS A 437 24.20 -9.37 -10.82
N GLU A 438 24.82 -8.49 -10.05
CA GLU A 438 24.16 -7.38 -9.38
C GLU A 438 23.26 -6.63 -10.37
N PRO A 439 22.03 -6.27 -10.01
CA PRO A 439 21.19 -5.45 -10.86
C PRO A 439 21.81 -4.04 -10.98
N GLU A 440 22.03 -3.59 -12.22
CA GLU A 440 22.45 -2.22 -12.50
C GLU A 440 21.43 -1.20 -11.94
N PRO A 441 21.89 -0.10 -11.32
CA PRO A 441 21.01 0.91 -10.76
C PRO A 441 20.47 1.80 -11.89
N GLY A 442 19.27 1.52 -12.40
CA GLY A 442 18.71 2.32 -13.49
C GLY A 442 17.20 2.23 -13.77
N SER A 443 16.49 1.16 -13.36
CA SER A 443 15.03 1.12 -13.54
C SER A 443 14.31 1.68 -12.31
N VAL A 444 14.04 2.98 -12.33
CA VAL A 444 13.14 3.63 -11.37
C VAL A 444 11.74 3.03 -11.55
N ARG A 445 11.36 2.07 -10.69
CA ARG A 445 9.95 1.90 -10.30
C ARG A 445 9.71 2.76 -9.06
N LYS A 446 8.75 3.68 -9.17
CA LYS A 446 8.22 4.43 -8.03
C LYS A 446 7.52 3.45 -7.11
N ASP A 447 8.05 3.33 -5.89
CA ASP A 447 7.52 2.65 -4.71
C ASP A 447 7.16 1.15 -4.84
N PRO A 448 7.21 0.38 -3.72
CA PRO A 448 6.71 -1.00 -3.71
C PRO A 448 5.25 -1.01 -4.16
N ILE A 449 4.89 -1.85 -5.14
CA ILE A 449 3.50 -2.03 -5.62
C ILE A 449 2.53 -2.30 -4.44
N ILE A 450 3.07 -2.94 -3.41
CA ILE A 450 2.42 -3.22 -2.13
C ILE A 450 2.00 -1.95 -1.37
N LYS A 451 2.84 -0.90 -1.34
CA LYS A 451 2.54 0.35 -0.60
C LYS A 451 1.40 1.12 -1.25
N GLY A 452 1.42 1.28 -2.57
CA GLY A 452 0.34 1.95 -3.30
C GLY A 452 -1.00 1.23 -3.15
N ALA A 453 -1.00 -0.10 -3.25
CA ALA A 453 -2.21 -0.89 -3.05
C ALA A 453 -2.82 -0.71 -1.65
N LEU A 454 -2.00 -0.54 -0.59
CA LEU A 454 -2.47 -0.40 0.81
C LEU A 454 -2.71 1.06 1.25
N GLU A 455 -2.01 2.04 0.68
CA GLU A 455 -2.13 3.48 0.98
C GLU A 455 -3.31 4.15 0.25
N ASP A 456 -3.74 3.61 -0.90
CA ASP A 456 -4.92 4.09 -1.66
C ASP A 456 -6.29 3.74 -1.01
N PHE A 457 -6.29 3.23 0.23
CA PHE A 457 -7.49 2.78 0.95
C PHE A 457 -8.09 3.83 1.92
N VAL A 458 -7.74 5.11 1.81
CA VAL A 458 -8.55 6.17 2.43
C VAL A 458 -9.91 6.19 1.71
N PRO A 459 -11.04 5.97 2.41
CA PRO A 459 -12.34 5.93 1.75
C PRO A 459 -12.68 7.31 1.20
N GLU A 460 -12.66 7.47 -0.12
CA GLU A 460 -13.44 8.54 -0.76
C GLU A 460 -14.91 8.39 -0.36
N PRO A 461 -15.60 9.48 0.00
CA PRO A 461 -16.96 9.43 0.49
C PRO A 461 -17.90 8.82 -0.54
N ALA A 462 -18.63 7.80 -0.08
CA ALA A 462 -19.66 7.04 -0.77
C ALA A 462 -20.34 7.79 -1.93
N ARG A 463 -19.93 7.50 -3.17
CA ARG A 463 -20.79 7.72 -4.34
C ARG A 463 -21.92 6.71 -4.28
N LYS A 464 -23.09 7.20 -3.85
CA LYS A 464 -24.38 6.50 -3.91
C LYS A 464 -24.62 6.01 -5.34
N PHE A 465 -24.46 4.72 -5.58
CA PHE A 465 -25.01 4.07 -6.77
C PHE A 465 -26.46 3.70 -6.51
N SER A 466 -27.35 4.44 -7.17
CA SER A 466 -28.80 4.26 -7.19
C SER A 466 -29.18 3.05 -8.06
N TYR A 467 -30.10 2.25 -7.55
CA TYR A 467 -30.50 0.91 -8.00
C TYR A 467 -31.35 0.87 -9.29
N ARG A 468 -31.06 1.68 -10.32
CA ARG A 468 -32.05 1.92 -11.40
C ARG A 468 -31.61 1.88 -12.86
N GLU A 469 -30.49 1.26 -13.21
CA GLU A 469 -30.11 1.10 -14.64
C GLU A 469 -29.60 -0.31 -14.94
N ALA A 470 -30.48 -1.30 -14.74
CA ALA A 470 -30.35 -2.64 -15.31
C ALA A 470 -31.73 -3.17 -15.75
N ILE A 471 -32.34 -2.47 -16.70
CA ILE A 471 -33.14 -3.12 -17.75
C ILE A 471 -32.21 -3.30 -18.94
#